data_AF-A0A0N0HM40-F1
#
_entry.id   AF-A0A0N0HM40-F1
#
_cell.length_a   1.000
_cell.length_b   1.000
_cell.length_c   1.000
_cell.angle_alpha   90.00
_cell.angle_beta   90.00
_cell.angle_gamma   90.00
#
_symmetry.space_group_name_H-M   'P 1'
#
loop_
_entity.id
_entity.type
_entity.pdbx_description
1 polymer ?
#
loop_
_entity_poly.entity_id
_entity_poly.type
_entity_poly.pdbx_seq_one_letter_code
_entity_poly.pdbx_strand_id
1 'polypeptide(L)'
;MNGKPVWDVGLLESAAHRPSAAMFGEEAYPDVLDKAAALLQSLAINRPLFDGNRRTAWLSCVTFLAMNGVDLRPDIDAAEQLVVAVASGEADEVELIAQALREPVVAEV
;
A
#
# COMPACT_ATOMS: atom_id res chain seq x y z
N MET A 1 -7.37 -2.31 28.79
CA MET A 1 -7.40 -2.13 27.32
C MET A 1 -8.06 -3.37 26.72
N ASN A 2 -9.23 -3.23 26.08
CA ASN A 2 -9.86 -4.35 25.38
C ASN A 2 -9.02 -4.69 24.14
N GLY A 3 -8.26 -5.78 24.18
CA GLY A 3 -7.22 -6.16 23.21
C GLY A 3 -7.70 -6.60 21.83
N LYS A 4 -8.39 -5.72 21.10
CA LYS A 4 -8.66 -5.92 19.66
C LYS A 4 -7.64 -5.15 18.84
N PRO A 5 -6.89 -5.79 17.92
CA PRO A 5 -5.86 -5.09 17.12
C PRO A 5 -6.45 -4.23 15.99
N VAL A 6 -7.69 -4.50 15.60
CA VAL A 6 -8.41 -3.78 14.54
C VAL A 6 -9.30 -2.70 15.16
N TRP A 7 -9.13 -1.46 14.68
CA TRP A 7 -9.98 -0.32 15.02
C TRP A 7 -11.29 -0.37 14.23
N ASP A 8 -11.20 -0.58 12.92
CA ASP A 8 -12.33 -0.63 12.00
C ASP A 8 -12.14 -1.76 10.98
N VAL A 9 -13.01 -2.77 11.08
CA VAL A 9 -12.99 -3.93 10.18
C VAL A 9 -13.44 -3.55 8.77
N GLY A 10 -14.40 -2.63 8.62
CA GLY A 10 -14.90 -2.20 7.32
C GLY A 10 -13.81 -1.47 6.51
N LEU A 11 -13.00 -0.64 7.17
CA LEU A 11 -11.84 -0.01 6.52
C LEU A 11 -10.77 -1.03 6.13
N LEU A 12 -10.56 -2.06 6.95
CA LEU A 12 -9.63 -3.14 6.65
C LEU A 12 -10.10 -3.97 5.45
N GLU A 13 -11.37 -4.36 5.45
CA GLU A 13 -11.99 -5.11 4.35
C GLU A 13 -12.01 -4.30 3.06
N SER A 14 -12.32 -3.00 3.13
CA SER A 14 -12.27 -2.10 1.98
C SER A 14 -10.86 -2.05 1.38
N ALA A 15 -9.82 -1.92 2.22
CA ALA A 15 -8.45 -1.91 1.75
C ALA A 15 -8.06 -3.23 1.05
N ALA A 16 -8.46 -4.37 1.62
CA ALA A 16 -8.15 -5.70 1.07
C ALA A 16 -8.83 -5.97 -0.28
N HIS A 17 -10.02 -5.42 -0.52
CA HIS A 17 -10.75 -5.59 -1.79
C HIS A 17 -10.36 -4.59 -2.86
N ARG A 18 -9.77 -3.44 -2.47
CA ARG A 18 -9.43 -2.37 -3.40
C ARG A 18 -8.57 -2.80 -4.60
N PRO A 19 -7.56 -3.68 -4.47
CA PRO A 19 -6.80 -4.19 -5.62
C PRO A 19 -7.65 -4.84 -6.73
N SER A 20 -8.81 -5.39 -6.37
CA SER A 20 -9.73 -6.07 -7.28
C SER A 20 -10.95 -5.20 -7.65
N ALA A 21 -10.91 -3.91 -7.34
CA ALA A 21 -12.00 -2.99 -7.65
C ALA A 21 -12.19 -2.87 -9.17
N ALA A 22 -13.44 -2.89 -9.61
CA ALA A 22 -13.83 -2.72 -11.00
C ALA A 22 -15.10 -1.88 -11.10
N MET A 23 -15.21 -1.09 -12.16
CA MET A 23 -16.39 -0.27 -12.46
C MET A 23 -16.84 -0.57 -13.89
N PHE A 24 -18.13 -0.82 -14.08
CA PHE A 24 -18.69 -1.18 -15.39
C PHE A 24 -18.00 -2.35 -16.11
N GLY A 25 -17.38 -3.27 -15.34
CA GLY A 25 -16.65 -4.43 -15.88
C GLY A 25 -15.19 -4.16 -16.23
N GLU A 26 -14.70 -2.93 -16.05
CA GLU A 26 -13.30 -2.56 -16.25
C GLU A 26 -12.59 -2.49 -14.90
N GLU A 27 -11.39 -3.07 -14.81
CA GLU A 27 -10.56 -3.00 -13.61
C GLU A 27 -10.14 -1.55 -13.34
N ALA A 28 -10.26 -1.11 -12.09
CA ALA A 28 -9.85 0.23 -11.68
C ALA A 28 -8.32 0.40 -11.67
N TYR A 29 -7.57 -0.71 -11.54
CA TYR A 29 -6.12 -0.74 -11.43
C TYR A 29 -5.57 -1.78 -12.41
N PRO A 30 -5.18 -1.39 -13.62
CA PRO A 30 -4.82 -2.35 -14.67
C PRO A 30 -3.43 -2.99 -14.46
N ASP A 31 -2.48 -2.30 -13.82
CA ASP A 31 -1.15 -2.85 -13.52
C ASP A 31 -1.07 -3.43 -12.10
N VAL A 32 -0.19 -4.43 -11.90
CA VAL A 32 0.05 -5.02 -10.58
C VAL A 32 0.60 -4.00 -9.58
N LEU A 33 1.39 -3.03 -10.02
CA LEU A 33 1.88 -1.96 -9.16
C LEU A 33 0.76 -1.00 -8.77
N ASP A 34 -0.19 -0.71 -9.67
CA ASP A 34 -1.36 0.11 -9.35
C ASP A 34 -2.22 -0.57 -8.27
N LYS A 35 -2.42 -1.89 -8.40
CA LYS A 35 -3.12 -2.72 -7.40
C LYS A 35 -2.42 -2.68 -6.04
N ALA A 36 -1.09 -2.82 -6.03
CA ALA A 36 -0.29 -2.78 -4.82
C ALA A 36 -0.27 -1.38 -4.17
N ALA A 37 -0.20 -0.33 -5.00
CA ALA A 37 -0.27 1.07 -4.59
C ALA A 37 -1.62 1.41 -3.95
N ALA A 38 -2.72 0.95 -4.54
CA ALA A 38 -4.05 1.14 -4.00
C ALA A 38 -4.22 0.48 -2.62
N LEU A 39 -3.66 -0.72 -2.43
CA LEU A 39 -3.62 -1.43 -1.15
C LEU A 39 -2.79 -0.66 -0.10
N LEU A 40 -1.57 -0.27 -0.46
CA LEU A 40 -0.66 0.52 0.38
C LEU A 40 -1.36 1.80 0.86
N GLN A 41 -1.91 2.56 -0.08
CA GLN A 41 -2.59 3.80 0.19
C GLN A 41 -3.78 3.63 1.13
N SER A 42 -4.66 2.66 0.87
CA SER A 42 -5.84 2.44 1.72
C SER A 42 -5.47 2.08 3.14
N LEU A 43 -4.48 1.23 3.33
CA LEU A 43 -4.04 0.84 4.68
C LEU A 43 -3.33 1.99 5.40
N ALA A 44 -2.53 2.78 4.68
CA ALA A 44 -1.76 3.90 5.24
C ALA A 44 -2.66 5.08 5.65
N ILE A 45 -3.61 5.47 4.79
CA ILE A 45 -4.46 6.64 4.99
C ILE A 45 -5.64 6.32 5.91
N ASN A 46 -6.36 5.21 5.69
CA ASN A 46 -7.59 4.93 6.44
C ASN A 46 -7.32 4.36 7.84
N ARG A 47 -6.10 3.92 8.10
CA ARG A 47 -5.60 3.48 9.42
C ARG A 47 -6.57 2.52 10.15
N PRO A 48 -6.92 1.36 9.56
CA PRO A 48 -7.91 0.44 10.13
C PRO A 48 -7.46 -0.26 11.42
N LEU A 49 -6.20 -0.16 11.81
CA LEU A 49 -5.62 -0.77 13.01
C LEU A 49 -5.38 0.27 14.11
N PHE A 50 -5.37 -0.16 15.37
CA PHE A 50 -5.00 0.71 16.49
C PHE A 50 -3.57 1.23 16.40
N ASP A 51 -2.64 0.36 15.99
CA ASP A 51 -1.24 0.67 15.73
C ASP A 51 -0.70 -0.19 14.59
N GLY A 52 0.46 0.17 14.05
CA GLY A 52 1.17 -0.62 13.05
C GLY A 52 0.69 -0.41 11.62
N ASN A 53 -0.28 0.48 11.36
CA ASN A 53 -0.84 0.73 10.03
C ASN A 53 0.23 0.90 8.94
N ARG A 54 1.25 1.73 9.18
CA ARG A 54 2.35 1.93 8.21
C ARG A 54 3.12 0.65 7.89
N ARG A 55 3.48 -0.12 8.92
CA ARG A 55 4.20 -1.39 8.76
C ARG A 55 3.34 -2.44 8.05
N THR A 56 2.06 -2.53 8.43
CA THR A 56 1.11 -3.42 7.76
C THR A 56 0.87 -3.00 6.32
N ALA A 57 0.74 -1.70 6.04
CA ALA A 57 0.54 -1.19 4.70
C ALA A 57 1.72 -1.55 3.78
N TRP A 58 2.95 -1.31 4.25
CA TRP A 58 4.16 -1.71 3.54
C TRP A 58 4.24 -3.22 3.33
N LEU A 59 4.07 -4.01 4.40
CA LEU A 59 4.20 -5.46 4.32
C LEU A 59 3.13 -6.08 3.41
N SER A 60 1.90 -5.58 3.45
CA SER A 60 0.82 -5.98 2.55
C SER A 60 1.15 -5.66 1.09
N CYS A 61 1.72 -4.47 0.82
CA CYS A 61 2.14 -4.06 -0.52
C CYS A 61 3.22 -4.99 -1.08
N VAL A 62 4.32 -5.21 -0.36
CA VAL A 62 5.42 -6.08 -0.83
C VAL A 62 4.99 -7.55 -0.93
N THR A 63 4.15 -8.02 0.00
CA THR A 63 3.61 -9.39 -0.05
C THR A 63 2.71 -9.56 -1.26
N PHE A 64 1.84 -8.59 -1.55
CA PHE A 64 0.98 -8.61 -2.73
C PHE A 64 1.82 -8.66 -4.02
N LEU A 65 2.85 -7.83 -4.12
CA LEU A 65 3.76 -7.83 -5.27
C LEU A 65 4.47 -9.18 -5.43
N ALA A 66 5.01 -9.73 -4.33
CA ALA A 66 5.69 -11.02 -4.34
C ALA A 66 4.76 -12.17 -4.76
N MET A 67 3.50 -12.16 -4.30
CA MET A 67 2.48 -13.13 -4.73
C MET A 67 2.15 -13.05 -6.22
N ASN A 68 2.38 -11.89 -6.85
CA ASN A 68 2.19 -11.65 -8.28
C ASN A 68 3.51 -11.70 -9.08
N GLY A 69 4.59 -12.21 -8.49
CA GLY A 69 5.88 -12.40 -9.18
C GLY A 69 6.74 -11.15 -9.32
N VAL A 70 6.42 -10.07 -8.62
CA VAL A 70 7.21 -8.84 -8.58
C VAL A 70 8.01 -8.80 -7.27
N ASP A 71 9.34 -8.88 -7.38
CA ASP A 71 10.24 -8.79 -6.23
C ASP A 71 10.68 -7.33 -6.02
N LEU A 72 10.03 -6.66 -5.07
CA LEU A 72 10.32 -5.27 -4.71
C LEU A 72 11.31 -5.21 -3.54
N ARG A 73 12.50 -4.65 -3.79
CA ARG A 73 13.59 -4.54 -2.80
C ARG A 73 14.21 -3.15 -2.74
N PRO A 74 13.48 -2.12 -2.28
CA PRO A 74 14.09 -0.85 -1.93
C PRO A 74 15.03 -1.01 -0.74
N ASP A 75 15.92 -0.05 -0.54
CA ASP A 75 16.52 0.15 0.77
C ASP A 75 15.46 0.60 1.80
N ILE A 76 15.85 0.55 3.08
CA ILE A 76 14.94 0.86 4.19
C ILE A 76 14.49 2.32 4.16
N ASP A 77 15.38 3.23 3.78
CA ASP A 77 15.11 4.67 3.81
C ASP A 77 14.12 5.04 2.70
N ALA A 78 14.27 4.49 1.50
CA ALA A 78 13.34 4.67 0.39
C ALA A 78 11.95 4.08 0.71
N ALA A 79 11.91 2.89 1.31
CA ALA A 79 10.64 2.29 1.76
C ALA A 79 9.95 3.15 2.82
N GLU A 80 10.70 3.63 3.82
CA GLU A 80 10.16 4.48 4.88
C GLU A 80 9.66 5.81 4.31
N GLN A 81 10.44 6.49 3.46
CA GLN A 81 10.06 7.74 2.82
C GLN A 81 8.75 7.60 2.03
N LEU A 82 8.62 6.54 1.22
CA LEU A 82 7.40 6.28 0.46
C LEU A 82 6.20 6.09 1.40
N VAL A 83 6.32 5.24 2.42
CA VAL A 83 5.21 4.94 3.33
C VAL A 83 4.82 6.19 4.14
N VAL A 84 5.79 7.02 4.52
CA VAL A 84 5.55 8.29 5.21
C VAL A 84 4.82 9.27 4.30
N ALA A 85 5.28 9.45 3.05
CA ALA A 85 4.65 10.35 2.08
C ALA A 85 3.20 9.94 1.78
N VAL A 86 2.93 8.65 1.67
CA VAL A 86 1.55 8.14 1.49
C VAL A 86 0.72 8.36 2.75
N ALA A 87 1.27 8.07 3.92
CA ALA A 87 0.55 8.22 5.19
C ALA A 87 0.29 9.68 5.60
N SER A 88 1.11 10.63 5.13
CA SER A 88 0.90 12.07 5.32
C SER A 88 -0.05 12.68 4.29
N GLY A 89 -0.35 11.95 3.20
CA GLY A 89 -1.15 12.44 2.07
C GLY A 89 -0.36 13.30 1.09
N GLU A 90 0.97 13.34 1.20
CA GLU A 90 1.85 13.99 0.20
C GLU A 90 1.88 13.21 -1.12
N ALA A 91 1.68 11.89 -1.05
CA ALA A 91 1.46 11.01 -2.20
C ALA A 91 0.07 10.34 -2.08
N ASP A 92 -0.96 10.97 -2.64
CA ASP A 92 -2.36 10.56 -2.54
C ASP A 92 -2.97 10.05 -3.85
N GLU A 93 -2.24 10.14 -4.97
CA GLU A 93 -2.61 9.51 -6.24
C GLU A 93 -2.01 8.10 -6.32
N VAL A 94 -2.81 7.11 -6.74
CA VAL A 94 -2.36 5.71 -6.82
C VAL A 94 -1.26 5.57 -7.87
N GLU A 95 -1.38 6.31 -8.97
CA GLU A 95 -0.43 6.35 -10.08
C GLU A 95 0.96 6.82 -9.64
N LEU A 96 1.03 7.85 -8.79
CA LEU A 96 2.29 8.36 -8.24
C LEU A 96 2.96 7.33 -7.32
N ILE A 97 2.16 6.67 -6.49
CA ILE A 97 2.65 5.60 -5.60
C ILE A 97 3.16 4.43 -6.44
N ALA A 98 2.42 4.01 -7.46
CA ALA A 98 2.81 2.94 -8.36
C ALA A 98 4.11 3.27 -9.11
N GLN A 99 4.31 4.53 -9.52
CA GLN A 99 5.56 5.00 -10.11
C GLN A 99 6.73 4.89 -9.13
N ALA A 100 6.55 5.30 -7.87
CA ALA A 100 7.57 5.17 -6.83
C ALA A 100 7.93 3.71 -6.52
N LEU A 101 6.96 2.78 -6.64
CA LEU A 101 7.22 1.34 -6.52
C LEU A 101 8.00 0.76 -7.72
N ARG A 102 7.92 1.40 -8.90
CA ARG A 102 8.63 0.97 -10.12
C ARG A 102 10.10 1.37 -10.10
N GLU A 103 10.39 2.55 -9.56
CA GLU A 103 11.75 3.10 -9.42
C GLU A 103 12.07 3.30 -7.94
N PRO A 104 12.25 2.21 -7.17
CA PRO A 104 12.72 2.34 -5.80
C PRO A 104 14.12 2.93 -5.88
N VAL A 105 14.26 4.21 -5.56
CA VAL A 105 15.56 4.91 -5.58
C VAL A 105 16.55 4.05 -4.82
N VAL A 106 17.58 3.58 -5.53
CA VAL A 106 18.66 2.77 -4.96
C VAL A 106 19.53 3.75 -4.19
N ALA A 107 19.62 3.65 -2.86
CA ALA A 107 20.69 4.34 -2.14
C ALA A 107 22.04 3.91 -2.76
N GLU A 108 22.74 4.87 -3.38
CA GLU A 108 24.16 4.69 -3.71
C GLU A 108 24.90 4.45 -2.39
N VAL A 109 25.69 3.36 -2.39
CA VAL A 109 26.53 2.90 -1.27
C VAL A 109 27.68 3.87 -1.02
#